data_AF-X1TL18-F1
#
_entry.id   AF-X1TL18-F1
#
_cell.length_a   1.000
_cell.length_b   1.000
_cell.length_c   1.000
_cell.angle_alpha   90.00
_cell.angle_beta   90.00
_cell.angle_gamma   90.00
#
_symmetry.space_group_name_H-M   'P 1'
#
loop_
_entity.id
_entity.type
_entity.pdbx_description
1 polymer ?
#
loop_
_entity_poly.entity_id
_entity_poly.type
_entity_poly.pdbx_seq_one_letter_code
_entity_poly.pdbx_strand_id
1 'polypeptide(L)'
;MRKGLLFRIVKFTRAIRIFFGGYTAMEEKHKLFELPYPFTPRQIYERLIDDGYQYNHLSSTYQKQIFTVRKLTDIDHQIHLRFYSDTWVSGHWELQPEQWPVEHLQGKDLRSLNEGEIFKLKGQLGVPKELS
;
A
#
# COMPACT_ATOMS: atom_id res chain seq x y z
N MET A 1 -17.64 22.03 -5.52
CA MET A 1 -16.54 22.47 -6.40
C MET A 1 -15.18 22.75 -5.71
N ARG A 2 -15.07 22.96 -4.38
CA ARG A 2 -13.77 23.26 -3.71
C ARG A 2 -12.90 22.04 -3.35
N LYS A 3 -13.48 20.85 -3.11
CA LYS A 3 -12.75 19.67 -2.62
C LYS A 3 -11.77 19.08 -3.65
N GLY A 4 -12.11 19.09 -4.93
CA GLY A 4 -11.28 18.52 -6.00
C GLY A 4 -9.98 19.30 -6.27
N LEU A 5 -10.02 20.64 -6.16
CA LEU A 5 -8.82 21.47 -6.35
C LEU A 5 -7.82 21.24 -5.21
N LEU A 6 -8.29 21.22 -3.96
CA LEU A 6 -7.46 20.94 -2.79
C LEU A 6 -6.80 19.56 -2.89
N PHE A 7 -7.56 18.53 -3.27
CA PHE A 7 -7.04 17.18 -3.50
C PHE A 7 -5.90 17.17 -4.53
N ARG A 8 -6.06 17.86 -5.66
CA ARG A 8 -5.04 17.95 -6.72
C ARG A 8 -3.77 18.65 -6.22
N ILE A 9 -3.90 19.73 -5.47
CA ILE A 9 -2.75 20.46 -4.90
C ILE A 9 -2.00 19.58 -3.89
N VAL A 10 -2.72 18.89 -3.00
CA VAL A 10 -2.11 17.97 -2.03
C VAL A 10 -1.38 16.82 -2.75
N LYS A 11 -1.99 16.20 -3.77
CA LYS A 11 -1.33 15.17 -4.59
C LYS A 11 -0.06 15.68 -5.27
N PHE A 12 -0.12 16.86 -5.88
CA PHE A 12 1.01 17.46 -6.59
C PHE A 12 2.17 17.79 -5.65
N THR A 13 1.88 18.46 -4.53
CA THR A 13 2.91 18.79 -3.53
C THR A 13 3.52 17.54 -2.90
N ARG A 14 2.74 16.48 -2.70
CA ARG A 14 3.26 15.18 -2.22
C ARG A 14 4.19 14.53 -3.26
N ALA A 15 3.83 14.53 -4.54
CA ALA A 15 4.68 13.98 -5.60
C ALA A 15 6.04 14.69 -5.69
N ILE A 16 6.06 16.03 -5.58
CA ILE A 16 7.31 16.80 -5.55
C ILE A 16 8.16 16.39 -4.34
N ARG A 17 7.58 16.29 -3.15
CA ARG A 17 8.34 15.90 -1.94
C ARG A 17 8.92 14.50 -2.06
N ILE A 18 8.16 13.54 -2.57
CA ILE A 18 8.63 12.17 -2.80
C ILE A 18 9.80 12.18 -3.79
N PHE A 19 9.72 12.97 -4.86
CA PHE A 19 10.80 13.09 -5.84
C PHE A 19 12.12 13.57 -5.22
N PHE A 20 12.06 14.49 -4.25
CA PHE A 20 13.24 14.97 -3.51
C PHE A 20 13.61 14.10 -2.29
N GLY A 21 13.11 12.86 -2.19
CA GLY A 21 13.44 11.94 -1.09
C GLY A 21 12.75 12.26 0.23
N GLY A 22 11.73 13.11 0.22
CA GLY A 22 10.81 13.25 1.35
C GLY A 22 9.92 12.01 1.47
N TYR A 23 9.33 11.82 2.66
CA TYR A 23 8.45 10.68 3.02
C TYR A 23 9.12 9.33 3.32
N THR A 24 10.46 9.21 3.29
CA THR A 24 11.16 7.98 3.69
C THR A 24 10.73 7.46 5.06
N ALA A 25 10.61 8.34 6.07
CA ALA A 25 10.14 7.95 7.41
C ALA A 25 8.71 7.38 7.43
N MET A 26 7.84 7.83 6.50
CA MET A 26 6.49 7.29 6.36
C MET A 26 6.51 5.92 5.67
N GLU A 27 7.39 5.74 4.69
CA GLU A 27 7.60 4.43 4.04
C GLU A 27 8.13 3.40 5.04
N GLU A 28 9.13 3.77 5.85
CA GLU A 28 9.68 2.94 6.93
C GLU A 28 8.60 2.55 7.95
N LYS A 29 7.73 3.48 8.34
CA LYS A 29 6.62 3.22 9.29
C LYS A 29 5.67 2.12 8.80
N HIS A 30 5.52 1.97 7.49
CA HIS A 30 4.58 1.02 6.89
C HIS A 30 5.25 -0.24 6.35
N LYS A 31 6.56 -0.42 6.53
CA LYS A 31 7.24 -1.67 6.16
C LYS A 31 6.67 -2.84 6.95
N LEU A 32 6.49 -3.96 6.25
CA LEU A 32 5.93 -5.19 6.81
C LEU A 32 6.99 -6.29 6.84
N PHE A 33 7.52 -6.65 5.67
CA PHE A 33 8.49 -7.74 5.49
C PHE A 33 9.14 -7.64 4.10
N GLU A 34 10.15 -8.48 3.88
CA GLU A 34 10.80 -8.67 2.59
C GLU A 34 10.31 -9.94 1.89
N LEU A 35 10.20 -9.88 0.55
CA LEU A 35 9.95 -11.05 -0.29
C LEU A 35 11.21 -11.93 -0.36
N PRO A 36 11.07 -13.26 -0.49
CA PRO A 36 12.21 -14.17 -0.58
C PRO A 36 13.05 -13.99 -1.85
N TYR A 37 12.46 -13.46 -2.92
CA TYR A 37 13.12 -13.09 -4.17
C TYR A 37 12.31 -11.98 -4.85
N PRO A 38 12.92 -11.18 -5.75
CA PRO A 38 12.21 -10.12 -6.45
C PRO A 38 11.14 -10.70 -7.39
N PHE A 39 9.87 -10.47 -7.07
CA PHE A 39 8.75 -10.87 -7.93
C PHE A 39 8.46 -9.78 -8.96
N THR A 40 8.03 -10.20 -10.14
CA THR A 40 7.42 -9.28 -11.11
C THR A 40 6.03 -8.83 -10.63
N PRO A 41 5.53 -7.65 -11.08
CA PRO A 41 4.16 -7.21 -10.80
C PRO A 41 3.09 -8.27 -11.13
N ARG A 42 3.26 -9.00 -12.23
CA ARG A 42 2.35 -10.07 -12.66
C ARG A 42 2.34 -11.22 -11.65
N GLN A 43 3.50 -11.68 -11.22
CA GLN A 43 3.64 -12.74 -10.23
C GLN A 43 3.05 -12.36 -8.87
N ILE A 44 3.18 -11.09 -8.46
CA ILE A 44 2.55 -10.56 -7.24
C ILE A 44 1.03 -10.61 -7.39
N TYR A 45 0.51 -10.12 -8.52
CA TYR A 45 -0.92 -10.08 -8.78
C TYR A 45 -1.55 -11.47 -8.80
N GLU A 46 -0.95 -12.42 -9.52
CA GLU A 46 -1.41 -13.81 -9.62
C GLU A 46 -1.49 -14.51 -8.25
N ARG A 47 -0.63 -14.15 -7.30
CA ARG A 47 -0.64 -14.72 -5.93
C ARG A 47 -1.70 -14.13 -5.00
N LEU A 48 -2.20 -12.93 -5.31
CA LEU A 48 -3.07 -12.17 -4.40
C LEU A 48 -4.51 -12.05 -4.93
N ILE A 49 -4.73 -12.22 -6.22
CA ILE A 49 -6.03 -11.99 -6.87
C ILE A 49 -7.14 -12.90 -6.32
N ASP A 50 -6.81 -14.16 -6.00
CA ASP A 50 -7.79 -15.12 -5.46
C ASP A 50 -8.33 -14.70 -4.08
N ASP A 51 -7.61 -13.86 -3.35
CA ASP A 51 -8.07 -13.29 -2.07
C ASP A 51 -8.70 -11.90 -2.23
N GLY A 52 -9.00 -11.50 -3.48
CA GLY A 52 -9.70 -10.27 -3.80
C GLY A 52 -8.82 -9.03 -3.90
N TYR A 53 -7.50 -9.17 -3.93
CA TYR A 53 -6.63 -8.02 -4.19
C TYR A 53 -6.69 -7.59 -5.64
N GLN A 54 -6.87 -6.29 -5.87
CA GLN A 54 -6.92 -5.68 -7.18
C GLN A 54 -5.89 -4.55 -7.30
N TYR A 55 -5.54 -4.17 -8.52
CA TYR A 55 -4.64 -3.05 -8.75
C TYR A 55 -5.21 -1.75 -8.14
N ASN A 56 -4.36 -0.99 -7.42
CA ASN A 56 -4.79 0.27 -6.82
C ASN A 56 -4.48 1.46 -7.74
N HIS A 57 -5.50 1.92 -8.48
CA HIS A 57 -5.42 3.09 -9.36
C HIS A 57 -5.23 4.42 -8.61
N LEU A 58 -5.59 4.50 -7.33
CA LEU A 58 -5.62 5.74 -6.54
C LEU A 58 -4.50 5.80 -5.49
N SER A 59 -3.29 5.38 -5.86
CA SER A 59 -2.12 5.43 -4.98
C SER A 59 -1.16 6.59 -5.32
N SER A 60 -0.31 6.99 -4.37
CA SER A 60 0.91 7.77 -4.66
C SER A 60 2.05 6.80 -4.98
N THR A 61 2.84 7.02 -6.02
CA THR A 61 3.99 6.14 -6.32
C THR A 61 5.24 6.64 -5.62
N TYR A 62 5.87 5.77 -4.82
CA TYR A 62 7.15 6.04 -4.15
C TYR A 62 8.36 5.60 -4.99
N GLN A 63 9.56 6.02 -4.60
CA GLN A 63 10.78 5.59 -5.26
C GLN A 63 10.91 4.06 -5.15
N LYS A 64 11.37 3.40 -6.22
CA LYS A 64 11.51 1.93 -6.33
C LYS A 64 10.21 1.11 -6.24
N GLN A 65 9.05 1.73 -6.05
CA GLN A 65 7.79 1.00 -6.06
C GLN A 65 7.52 0.43 -7.46
N ILE A 66 7.39 -0.90 -7.55
CA ILE A 66 7.12 -1.62 -8.80
C ILE A 66 5.66 -1.99 -8.98
N PHE A 67 4.92 -2.14 -7.87
CA PHE A 67 3.52 -2.55 -7.92
C PHE A 67 2.73 -2.12 -6.69
N THR A 68 1.42 -2.03 -6.83
CA THR A 68 0.51 -1.70 -5.73
C THR A 68 -0.84 -2.36 -5.94
N VAL A 69 -1.40 -2.86 -4.86
CA VAL A 69 -2.72 -3.49 -4.84
C VAL A 69 -3.51 -3.02 -3.64
N ARG A 70 -4.83 -3.12 -3.74
CA ARG A 70 -5.78 -2.88 -2.67
C ARG A 70 -6.71 -4.08 -2.54
N LYS A 71 -7.23 -4.29 -1.33
CA LYS A 71 -8.34 -5.20 -1.06
C LYS A 71 -9.36 -4.47 -0.20
N LEU A 72 -10.61 -4.42 -0.62
CA LEU A 72 -11.70 -3.93 0.22
C LEU A 72 -11.91 -4.89 1.39
N THR A 73 -11.95 -4.37 2.62
CA THR A 73 -12.30 -5.16 3.81
C THR A 73 -13.77 -5.02 4.15
N ASP A 74 -14.35 -3.87 3.83
CA ASP A 74 -15.76 -3.52 4.00
C ASP A 74 -16.10 -2.40 3.01
N ILE A 75 -17.26 -1.75 3.20
CA ILE A 75 -17.74 -0.67 2.31
C ILE A 75 -16.90 0.61 2.42
N ASP A 76 -16.21 0.83 3.53
CA ASP A 76 -15.51 2.08 3.83
C ASP A 76 -14.00 1.92 3.81
N HIS A 77 -13.48 0.71 3.96
CA HIS A 77 -12.05 0.48 4.19
C HIS A 77 -11.38 -0.47 3.20
N GLN A 78 -10.07 -0.32 3.12
CA GLN A 78 -9.21 -1.15 2.31
C GLN A 78 -7.90 -1.49 3.04
N ILE A 79 -7.33 -2.63 2.68
CA ILE A 79 -5.91 -2.90 2.84
C ILE A 79 -5.21 -2.39 1.59
N HIS A 80 -4.25 -1.48 1.75
CA HIS A 80 -3.38 -0.99 0.69
C HIS A 80 -1.98 -1.59 0.84
N LEU A 81 -1.49 -2.26 -0.20
CA LEU A 81 -0.14 -2.82 -0.26
C LEU A 81 0.69 -2.18 -1.37
N ARG A 82 2.00 -2.15 -1.14
CA ARG A 82 3.00 -1.67 -2.10
C ARG A 82 4.19 -2.62 -2.10
N PHE A 83 4.73 -2.83 -3.29
CA PHE A 83 5.85 -3.72 -3.55
C PHE A 83 6.96 -2.94 -4.20
N TYR A 84 8.19 -3.21 -3.77
CA TYR A 84 9.37 -2.47 -4.16
C TYR A 84 10.37 -3.39 -4.89
N SER A 85 11.19 -2.80 -5.76
CA SER A 85 12.20 -3.55 -6.53
C SER A 85 13.29 -4.18 -5.66
N ASP A 86 13.48 -3.68 -4.44
CA ASP A 86 14.40 -4.23 -3.43
C ASP A 86 13.70 -5.18 -2.45
N THR A 87 12.66 -5.88 -2.92
CA THR A 87 11.90 -6.93 -2.21
C THR A 87 11.06 -6.48 -1.01
N TRP A 88 11.17 -5.23 -0.57
CA TRP A 88 10.32 -4.73 0.50
C TRP A 88 8.84 -4.73 0.13
N VAL A 89 8.01 -5.02 1.14
CA VAL A 89 6.57 -4.87 1.10
C VAL A 89 6.16 -3.90 2.19
N SER A 90 5.37 -2.90 1.83
CA SER A 90 4.73 -1.99 2.79
C SER A 90 3.22 -2.06 2.67
N GLY A 91 2.51 -1.73 3.75
CA GLY A 91 1.06 -1.71 3.72
C GLY A 91 0.40 -1.19 4.99
N HIS A 92 -0.88 -0.88 4.85
CA HIS A 92 -1.73 -0.38 5.92
C HIS A 92 -3.20 -0.65 5.61
N TRP A 93 -4.01 -0.52 6.65
CA TRP A 93 -5.46 -0.51 6.55
C TRP A 93 -5.94 0.94 6.73
N GLU A 94 -6.86 1.37 5.89
CA GLU A 94 -7.30 2.77 5.80
C GLU A 94 -8.68 2.90 5.16
N LEU A 95 -9.28 4.09 5.23
CA LEU A 95 -10.46 4.44 4.46
C LEU A 95 -10.18 4.39 2.94
N GLN A 96 -11.14 3.91 2.15
CA GLN A 96 -11.02 3.90 0.70
C GLN A 96 -11.20 5.30 0.11
N PRO A 97 -10.35 5.72 -0.84
CA PRO A 97 -10.33 7.07 -1.36
C PRO A 97 -11.53 7.41 -2.25
N GLU A 98 -12.24 6.43 -2.81
CA GLU A 98 -13.41 6.65 -3.66
C GLU A 98 -14.60 7.20 -2.87
N GLN A 99 -14.82 6.68 -1.66
CA GLN A 99 -15.93 7.09 -0.79
C GLN A 99 -15.53 8.23 0.15
N TRP A 100 -14.29 8.22 0.65
CA TRP A 100 -13.82 9.12 1.71
C TRP A 100 -12.52 9.87 1.35
N PRO A 101 -12.46 10.62 0.22
CA PRO A 101 -11.21 11.16 -0.30
C PRO A 101 -10.51 12.17 0.60
N VAL A 102 -11.24 12.92 1.43
CA VAL A 102 -10.65 13.95 2.31
C VAL A 102 -10.11 13.32 3.59
N GLU A 103 -10.91 12.46 4.21
CA GLU A 103 -10.63 11.74 5.43
C GLU A 103 -9.46 10.76 5.23
N HIS A 104 -9.44 10.06 4.09
CA HIS A 104 -8.32 9.24 3.65
C HIS A 104 -7.02 10.06 3.57
N LEU A 105 -7.05 11.25 2.97
CA LEU A 105 -5.86 12.12 2.89
C LEU A 105 -5.38 12.61 4.27
N GLN A 106 -6.29 12.74 5.23
CA GLN A 106 -5.99 13.11 6.61
C GLN A 106 -5.48 11.93 7.45
N GLY A 107 -5.51 10.70 6.91
CA GLY A 107 -5.13 9.50 7.64
C GLY A 107 -6.13 9.10 8.73
N LYS A 108 -7.41 9.48 8.58
CA LYS A 108 -8.46 9.00 9.49
C LYS A 108 -8.57 7.48 9.35
N ASP A 109 -8.66 6.80 10.49
CA ASP A 109 -8.74 5.34 10.61
C ASP A 109 -7.56 4.60 9.97
N LEU A 110 -6.44 5.28 9.71
CA LEU A 110 -5.21 4.68 9.23
C LEU A 110 -4.54 3.87 10.35
N ARG A 111 -4.34 2.57 10.13
CA ARG A 111 -3.58 1.69 11.03
C ARG A 111 -2.61 0.79 10.26
N SER A 112 -1.60 0.29 10.96
CA SER A 112 -0.78 -0.80 10.44
C SER A 112 -1.59 -2.10 10.35
N LEU A 113 -1.13 -3.02 9.50
CA LEU A 113 -1.68 -4.37 9.45
C LEU A 113 -1.35 -5.13 10.74
N ASN A 114 -2.28 -5.97 11.19
CA ASN A 114 -2.09 -6.83 12.35
C ASN A 114 -1.31 -8.11 11.97
N GLU A 115 -0.88 -8.86 12.98
CA GLU A 115 -0.05 -10.07 12.79
C GLU A 115 -0.73 -11.13 11.91
N GLY A 116 -2.05 -11.31 12.04
CA GLY A 116 -2.79 -12.28 11.23
C GLY A 116 -2.88 -11.88 9.75
N GLU A 117 -3.08 -10.59 9.48
CA GLU A 117 -3.05 -10.01 8.13
C GLU A 117 -1.66 -10.19 7.50
N ILE A 118 -0.60 -9.88 8.25
CA ILE A 118 0.79 -10.04 7.79
C ILE A 118 1.13 -11.52 7.57
N PHE A 119 0.74 -12.41 8.49
CA PHE A 119 0.98 -13.85 8.39
C PHE A 119 0.34 -14.44 7.13
N LYS A 120 -0.93 -14.09 6.85
CA LYS A 120 -1.63 -14.54 5.65
C LYS A 120 -0.91 -14.07 4.37
N LEU A 121 -0.49 -12.80 4.33
CA LEU A 121 0.25 -12.23 3.19
C LEU A 121 1.59 -12.93 2.98
N LYS A 122 2.36 -13.16 4.05
CA LYS A 122 3.61 -13.93 4.01
C LYS A 122 3.37 -15.31 3.40
N GLY A 123 2.32 -16.01 3.83
CA GLY A 123 1.92 -17.32 3.30
C GLY A 123 1.60 -17.30 1.80
N GLN A 124 0.78 -16.36 1.34
CA GLN A 124 0.42 -16.21 -0.08
C GLN A 124 1.63 -15.87 -0.97
N LEU A 125 2.57 -15.10 -0.43
CA LEU A 125 3.76 -14.67 -1.13
C LEU A 125 4.93 -15.66 -0.98
N GLY A 126 4.72 -16.79 -0.28
CA GLY A 126 5.75 -17.83 -0.10
C GLY A 126 6.95 -17.36 0.72
N VAL A 127 6.75 -16.40 1.62
CA VAL A 127 7.79 -15.96 2.57
C VAL A 127 7.99 -17.09 3.58
N PRO A 128 9.23 -17.59 3.77
CA PRO A 128 9.52 -18.63 4.74
C PRO A 128 9.02 -18.24 6.13
N LYS A 129 8.50 -19.20 6.89
CA LYS A 129 8.28 -19.00 8.33
C LYS A 129 9.66 -18.81 8.96
N GLU A 130 9.84 -17.73 9.70
CA GLU A 130 11.01 -17.62 10.59
C GLU A 130 10.91 -18.80 11.57
N LEU A 131 11.92 -19.67 11.54
CA LEU A 131 12.07 -20.72 12.55
C LEU A 131 12.46 -20.00 13.84
N SER A 132 11.48 -19.81 14.71
CA SER A 132 11.67 -19.33 16.08
C SER A 132 12.58 -20.27 16.87
#